data_AF-A0A918UU79-F1
#
_entry.id   AF-A0A918UU79-F1
#
_cell.length_a   1.000
_cell.length_b   1.000
_cell.length_c   1.000
_cell.angle_alpha   90.00
_cell.angle_beta   90.00
_cell.angle_gamma   90.00
#
_symmetry.space_group_name_H-M   'P 1'
#
loop_
_entity.id
_entity.type
_entity.pdbx_description
1 polymer ?
#
loop_
_entity_poly.entity_id
_entity_poly.type
_entity_poly.pdbx_seq_one_letter_code
_entity_poly.pdbx_strand_id
1 'polypeptide(L)'
;MTKLRLIAATATVALALPVAAFAAYQFDFSQLKIFDQIKPGLWQHTSSSTPQLPFMKPTNDTGCVSAQDIAQMLTEGTTGPQSDLACPMEIKMDTPSTARLVAKCPPMEIAQLGITSPAADIPYVIEKQPNADIFTVTATLPGITGGGSQTAIRHEFTRLGACTR
;
A
#
# COMPACT_ATOMS: atom_id res chain seq x y z
N MET A 1 61.88 40.47 19.58
CA MET A 1 60.89 39.55 20.18
C MET A 1 59.55 40.28 20.05
N THR A 2 58.61 39.88 19.20
CA THR A 2 57.68 38.76 19.42
C THR A 2 56.97 38.42 18.09
N LYS A 3 56.85 37.12 17.79
CA LYS A 3 56.22 36.55 16.60
C LYS A 3 54.69 36.65 16.72
N LEU A 4 53.98 37.11 15.69
CA LEU A 4 52.54 36.89 15.55
C LEU A 4 52.30 35.81 14.49
N ARG A 5 51.64 34.72 14.92
CA ARG A 5 51.36 33.53 14.12
C ARG A 5 50.10 33.75 13.28
N LEU A 6 50.21 33.51 11.97
CA LEU A 6 49.10 33.34 11.04
C LEU A 6 48.40 32.01 11.37
N ILE A 7 47.09 32.04 11.61
CA ILE A 7 46.26 30.82 11.66
C ILE A 7 45.40 30.83 10.41
N ALA A 8 45.74 29.95 9.46
CA ALA A 8 44.93 29.68 8.28
C ALA A 8 43.75 28.78 8.69
N ALA A 9 42.53 29.31 8.63
CA ALA A 9 41.33 28.53 8.78
C ALA A 9 40.95 27.95 7.41
N THR A 10 41.24 26.67 7.20
CA THR A 10 40.70 25.87 6.09
C THR A 10 39.20 25.69 6.30
N ALA A 11 38.40 26.45 5.56
CA ALA A 11 36.96 26.25 5.48
C ALA A 11 36.67 25.08 4.52
N THR A 12 36.44 23.89 5.07
CA THR A 12 35.85 22.77 4.34
C THR A 12 34.38 23.06 4.10
N VAL A 13 34.05 23.49 2.88
CA VAL A 13 32.68 23.58 2.39
C VAL A 13 32.18 22.15 2.16
N ALA A 14 31.48 21.59 3.15
CA ALA A 14 30.72 20.37 2.97
C ALA A 14 29.51 20.67 2.07
N LEU A 15 29.59 20.24 0.82
CA LEU A 15 28.45 20.17 -0.09
C LEU A 15 27.43 19.19 0.49
N ALA A 16 26.44 19.71 1.22
CA ALA A 16 25.25 18.97 1.58
C ALA A 16 24.46 18.68 0.29
N LEU A 17 24.64 17.48 -0.25
CA LEU A 17 23.77 16.97 -1.30
C LEU A 17 22.33 16.95 -0.76
N PRO A 18 21.34 17.51 -1.47
CA PRO A 18 19.95 17.38 -1.07
C PRO A 18 19.56 15.92 -1.23
N VAL A 19 19.48 15.20 -0.11
CA VAL A 19 18.78 13.92 -0.04
C VAL A 19 17.32 14.28 -0.32
N ALA A 20 16.84 13.97 -1.52
CA ALA A 20 15.42 14.09 -1.84
C ALA A 20 14.67 13.14 -0.89
N ALA A 21 14.09 13.71 0.17
CA ALA A 21 13.17 13.00 1.03
C ALA A 21 11.95 12.66 0.17
N PHE A 22 11.86 11.42 -0.29
CA PHE A 22 10.62 10.89 -0.83
C PHE A 22 9.64 10.84 0.35
N ALA A 23 8.71 11.80 0.39
CA ALA A 23 7.61 11.73 1.33
C ALA A 23 6.85 10.42 1.07
N ALA A 24 6.61 9.64 2.13
CA ALA A 24 5.76 8.46 2.05
C ALA A 24 4.34 8.90 1.64
N TYR A 25 4.03 8.82 0.35
CA TYR A 25 2.68 8.96 -0.18
C TYR A 25 1.78 7.81 0.32
N GLN A 26 1.03 8.06 1.38
CA GLN A 26 -0.04 7.16 1.80
C GLN A 26 -1.31 7.54 1.05
N PHE A 27 -1.84 6.61 0.26
CA PHE A 27 -3.14 6.79 -0.36
C PHE A 27 -4.23 6.53 0.66
N ASP A 28 -5.07 7.53 0.91
CA ASP A 28 -6.23 7.37 1.79
C ASP A 28 -7.39 6.73 1.01
N PHE A 29 -7.71 5.47 1.32
CA PHE A 29 -8.83 4.76 0.69
C PHE A 29 -10.21 5.30 1.10
N SER A 30 -10.30 6.02 2.23
CA SER A 30 -11.59 6.51 2.74
C SER A 30 -12.23 7.56 1.85
N GLN A 31 -11.45 8.20 0.96
CA GLN A 31 -11.93 9.19 0.00
C GLN A 31 -12.69 8.58 -1.20
N LEU A 32 -12.68 7.26 -1.36
CA LEU A 32 -13.34 6.59 -2.49
C LEU A 32 -14.85 6.45 -2.23
N LYS A 33 -15.68 6.74 -3.24
CA LYS A 33 -17.16 6.68 -3.14
C LYS A 33 -17.70 5.30 -2.78
N ILE A 34 -16.96 4.25 -3.07
CA ILE A 34 -17.34 2.89 -2.69
C ILE A 34 -17.36 2.70 -1.16
N PHE A 35 -16.56 3.48 -0.41
CA PHE A 35 -16.51 3.41 1.05
C PHE A 35 -17.75 4.01 1.71
N ASP A 36 -18.45 4.93 1.04
CA ASP A 36 -19.76 5.46 1.49
C ASP A 36 -20.81 4.36 1.65
N GLN A 37 -20.60 3.21 0.98
CA GLN A 37 -21.50 2.07 1.03
C GLN A 37 -21.21 1.10 2.18
N ILE A 38 -20.08 1.25 2.88
CA ILE A 38 -19.64 0.34 3.94
C ILE A 38 -20.36 0.71 5.24
N LYS A 39 -21.20 -0.20 5.72
CA LYS A 39 -21.89 -0.03 7.01
C LYS A 39 -20.99 -0.44 8.17
N PRO A 40 -20.96 0.31 9.28
CA PRO A 40 -20.35 -0.16 10.52
C PRO A 40 -20.93 -1.50 10.96
N GLY A 41 -20.10 -2.39 11.51
CA GLY A 41 -20.57 -3.68 11.96
C GLY A 41 -19.48 -4.69 12.27
N LEU A 42 -19.91 -5.92 12.49
CA LEU A 42 -19.03 -7.07 12.54
C LEU A 42 -18.70 -7.48 11.10
N TRP A 43 -17.42 -7.51 10.76
CA TRP A 43 -16.94 -7.91 9.45
C TRP A 43 -15.97 -9.07 9.56
N GLN A 44 -15.99 -9.94 8.57
CA GLN A 44 -14.97 -10.95 8.30
C GLN A 44 -14.07 -10.45 7.19
N HIS A 45 -12.76 -10.46 7.40
CA HIS A 45 -11.74 -10.22 6.39
C HIS A 45 -11.08 -11.54 6.02
N THR A 46 -10.94 -11.80 4.72
CA THR A 46 -10.14 -12.89 4.20
C THR A 46 -9.13 -12.37 3.18
N SER A 47 -7.90 -12.89 3.22
CA SER A 47 -6.87 -12.55 2.24
C SER A 47 -6.27 -13.81 1.59
N SER A 48 -5.99 -13.73 0.29
CA SER A 48 -5.42 -14.83 -0.50
C SER A 48 -4.59 -14.30 -1.67
N SER A 49 -3.74 -15.15 -2.24
CA SER A 49 -3.05 -14.85 -3.49
C SER A 49 -3.11 -16.02 -4.47
N THR A 50 -3.06 -15.74 -5.76
CA THR A 50 -2.98 -16.75 -6.82
C THR A 50 -1.96 -16.33 -7.89
N PRO A 51 -0.86 -17.08 -8.10
CA PRO A 51 -0.46 -18.26 -7.31
C PRO A 51 -0.16 -17.89 -5.85
N GLN A 52 -0.10 -18.90 -4.98
CA GLN A 52 0.19 -18.67 -3.57
C GLN A 52 1.64 -18.19 -3.39
N LEU A 53 1.81 -17.03 -2.77
CA LEU A 53 3.13 -16.46 -2.50
C LEU A 53 3.67 -17.02 -1.18
N PRO A 54 4.95 -17.44 -1.13
CA PRO A 54 5.52 -18.05 0.08
C PRO A 54 5.66 -17.06 1.25
N PHE A 55 5.67 -15.76 0.98
CA PHE A 55 5.79 -14.70 1.97
C PHE A 55 4.45 -14.05 2.35
N MET A 56 3.34 -14.40 1.68
CA MET A 56 2.00 -13.93 2.05
C MET A 56 1.24 -15.06 2.75
N LYS A 57 1.00 -14.90 4.04
CA LYS A 57 0.16 -15.82 4.80
C LYS A 57 -1.32 -15.45 4.55
N PRO A 58 -2.17 -16.38 4.08
CA PRO A 58 -3.60 -16.14 4.03
C PRO A 58 -4.12 -15.81 5.42
N THR A 59 -4.95 -14.78 5.51
CA THR A 59 -5.63 -14.40 6.76
C THR A 59 -7.12 -14.66 6.66
N ASN A 60 -7.71 -15.00 7.79
CA ASN A 60 -9.14 -15.00 8.01
C ASN A 60 -9.36 -14.48 9.43
N ASP A 61 -9.86 -13.27 9.54
CA ASP A 61 -10.05 -12.56 10.78
C ASP A 61 -11.44 -11.95 10.82
N THR A 62 -11.95 -11.70 12.01
CA THR A 62 -13.29 -11.15 12.22
C THR A 62 -13.23 -10.13 13.32
N GLY A 63 -13.83 -8.98 13.08
CA GLY A 63 -13.74 -7.84 13.98
C GLY A 63 -14.87 -6.85 13.80
N CYS A 64 -15.12 -6.10 14.87
CA CYS A 64 -16.00 -4.94 14.83
C CYS A 64 -15.24 -3.77 14.22
N VAL A 65 -15.61 -3.39 13.00
CA VAL A 65 -14.90 -2.37 12.21
C VAL A 65 -15.89 -1.42 11.53
N SER A 66 -15.43 -0.18 11.36
CA SER A 66 -16.06 0.87 10.58
C SER A 66 -15.51 0.90 9.16
N ALA A 67 -16.12 1.72 8.30
CA ALA A 67 -15.59 1.99 6.96
C ALA A 67 -14.15 2.57 7.01
N GLN A 68 -13.87 3.40 8.02
CA GLN A 68 -12.56 4.01 8.21
C GLN A 68 -11.51 2.97 8.61
N ASP A 69 -11.87 2.02 9.48
CA ASP A 69 -10.96 0.95 9.88
C ASP A 69 -10.58 0.06 8.69
N ILE A 70 -11.55 -0.26 7.82
CA ILE A 70 -11.29 -0.99 6.58
C ILE A 70 -10.37 -0.19 5.65
N ALA A 71 -10.64 1.11 5.48
CA ALA A 71 -9.80 1.98 4.64
C ALA A 71 -8.36 2.03 5.16
N GLN A 72 -8.21 2.09 6.48
CA GLN A 72 -6.91 2.05 7.14
C GLN A 72 -6.21 0.70 6.94
N MET A 73 -6.91 -0.42 7.13
CA MET A 73 -6.36 -1.76 6.88
C MET A 73 -5.84 -1.91 5.44
N LEU A 74 -6.55 -1.36 4.46
CA LEU A 74 -6.09 -1.37 3.07
C LEU A 74 -4.91 -0.43 2.84
N THR A 75 -4.95 0.76 3.44
CA THR A 75 -3.81 1.70 3.40
C THR A 75 -2.55 1.00 3.90
N GLU A 76 -2.61 0.40 5.09
CA GLU A 76 -1.51 -0.35 5.70
C GLU A 76 -1.09 -1.56 4.85
N GLY A 77 -2.06 -2.32 4.32
CA GLY A 77 -1.84 -3.48 3.46
C GLY A 77 -1.16 -3.13 2.13
N THR A 78 -1.44 -1.96 1.56
CA THR A 78 -0.77 -1.47 0.34
C THR A 78 0.60 -0.86 0.59
N THR A 79 0.89 -0.44 1.83
CA THR A 79 2.22 0.06 2.22
C THR A 79 3.19 -1.04 2.64
N GLY A 80 2.68 -2.24 3.00
CA GLY A 80 3.49 -3.38 3.41
C GLY A 80 4.40 -3.13 4.63
N PRO A 81 5.13 -4.15 5.13
CA PRO A 81 6.16 -3.97 6.16
C PRO A 81 7.43 -3.27 5.65
N GLN A 82 7.44 -2.82 4.38
CA GLN A 82 8.52 -2.05 3.76
C GLN A 82 8.15 -0.57 3.76
N SER A 83 7.93 -0.07 4.99
CA SER A 83 7.35 1.21 5.41
C SER A 83 7.89 2.50 4.79
N ASP A 84 8.85 2.43 3.87
CA ASP A 84 9.54 3.59 3.33
C ASP A 84 9.17 3.88 1.87
N LEU A 85 8.41 2.99 1.22
CA LEU A 85 8.12 3.10 -0.21
C LEU A 85 6.62 3.16 -0.46
N ALA A 86 6.17 4.40 -0.57
CA ALA A 86 4.85 4.75 -0.99
C ALA A 86 4.74 4.76 -2.52
N CYS A 87 4.00 3.81 -3.10
CA CYS A 87 3.64 3.89 -4.51
C CYS A 87 2.50 4.90 -4.70
N PRO A 88 2.70 6.03 -5.42
CA PRO A 88 1.62 6.95 -5.72
C PRO A 88 0.49 6.23 -6.45
N MET A 89 -0.74 6.37 -5.95
CA MET A 89 -1.93 5.79 -6.56
C MET A 89 -2.66 6.83 -7.40
N GLU A 90 -3.02 6.42 -8.61
CA GLU A 90 -3.85 7.18 -9.53
C GLU A 90 -5.25 6.55 -9.60
N ILE A 91 -6.29 7.34 -9.35
CA ILE A 91 -7.69 6.90 -9.48
C ILE A 91 -8.08 6.96 -10.96
N LYS A 92 -8.43 5.81 -11.55
CA LYS A 92 -8.92 5.72 -12.94
C LYS A 92 -10.45 5.75 -13.00
N MET A 93 -11.10 5.21 -11.97
CA MET A 93 -12.55 5.17 -11.85
C MET A 93 -12.93 5.13 -10.38
N ASP A 94 -13.96 5.88 -10.01
CA ASP A 94 -14.51 5.88 -8.66
C ASP A 94 -16.03 6.07 -8.71
N THR A 95 -16.73 4.98 -8.41
CA THR A 95 -18.19 4.88 -8.40
C THR A 95 -18.64 4.19 -7.11
N PRO A 96 -19.94 4.32 -6.71
CA PRO A 96 -20.44 3.67 -5.50
C PRO A 96 -20.32 2.14 -5.47
N SER A 97 -20.16 1.47 -6.61
CA SER A 97 -20.05 0.01 -6.70
C SER A 97 -18.66 -0.48 -7.11
N THR A 98 -17.84 0.38 -7.71
CA THR A 98 -16.53 -0.01 -8.24
C THR A 98 -15.55 1.15 -8.20
N ALA A 99 -14.34 0.91 -7.72
CA ALA A 99 -13.19 1.79 -7.88
C ALA A 99 -12.04 1.05 -8.59
N ARG A 100 -11.35 1.73 -9.50
CA ARG A 100 -10.16 1.23 -10.19
C ARG A 100 -9.02 2.21 -9.98
N LEU A 101 -7.91 1.72 -9.45
CA LEU A 101 -6.73 2.51 -9.18
C LEU A 101 -5.51 1.85 -9.83
N VAL A 102 -4.45 2.63 -10.02
CA VAL A 102 -3.15 2.12 -10.42
C VAL A 102 -2.11 2.69 -9.48
N ALA A 103 -1.44 1.83 -8.72
CA ALA A 103 -0.25 2.22 -7.96
C ALA A 103 0.96 2.23 -8.90
N LYS A 104 1.64 3.37 -8.95
CA LYS A 104 2.84 3.61 -9.77
C LYS A 104 4.07 3.39 -8.90
N CYS A 105 4.55 2.16 -8.85
CA CYS A 105 5.71 1.81 -8.03
C CYS A 105 7.01 2.10 -8.79
N PRO A 106 7.92 2.94 -8.25
CA PRO A 106 9.25 3.09 -8.80
C PRO A 106 10.07 1.78 -8.63
N PRO A 107 11.21 1.63 -9.31
CA PRO A 107 12.12 0.53 -9.03
C PRO A 107 12.52 0.55 -7.55
N MET A 108 12.51 -0.62 -6.90
CA MET A 108 12.77 -0.73 -5.47
C MET A 108 13.67 -1.92 -5.16
N GLU A 109 14.54 -1.74 -4.18
CA GLU A 109 15.32 -2.84 -3.62
C GLU A 109 14.57 -3.44 -2.43
N ILE A 110 14.15 -4.70 -2.59
CA ILE A 110 13.60 -5.48 -1.51
C ILE A 110 14.80 -6.02 -0.73
N ALA A 111 15.40 -5.17 0.12
CA ALA A 111 16.66 -5.44 0.82
C ALA A 111 16.66 -6.78 1.58
N GLN A 112 15.51 -7.18 2.12
CA GLN A 112 15.32 -8.45 2.84
C GLN A 112 15.44 -9.69 1.93
N LEU A 113 15.21 -9.53 0.63
CA LEU A 113 15.30 -10.60 -0.36
C LEU A 113 16.51 -10.44 -1.29
N GLY A 114 17.26 -9.34 -1.19
CA GLY A 114 18.40 -9.07 -2.07
C GLY A 114 18.03 -8.93 -3.55
N ILE A 115 16.80 -8.54 -3.84
CA ILE A 115 16.24 -8.43 -5.20
C ILE A 115 15.87 -6.98 -5.49
N THR A 116 16.23 -6.50 -6.68
CA THR A 116 15.73 -5.24 -7.23
C THR A 116 14.46 -5.51 -8.04
N SER A 117 13.32 -5.04 -7.54
CA SER A 117 12.09 -4.96 -8.32
C SER A 117 12.18 -3.80 -9.30
N PRO A 118 11.86 -3.99 -10.60
CA PRO A 118 11.76 -2.89 -11.54
C PRO A 118 10.57 -1.99 -11.19
N ALA A 119 10.50 -0.82 -11.85
CA ALA A 119 9.30 0.00 -11.83
C ALA A 119 8.11 -0.83 -12.34
N ALA A 120 6.97 -0.70 -11.66
CA ALA A 120 5.79 -1.51 -11.92
C ALA A 120 4.51 -0.71 -11.70
N ASP A 121 3.58 -0.88 -12.62
CA ASP A 121 2.21 -0.44 -12.43
C ASP A 121 1.40 -1.59 -11.83
N ILE A 122 0.84 -1.38 -10.65
CA ILE A 122 0.01 -2.36 -9.96
C ILE A 122 -1.45 -1.90 -10.04
N PRO A 123 -2.29 -2.51 -10.88
CA PRO A 123 -3.71 -2.19 -10.90
C PRO A 123 -4.41 -2.75 -9.65
N TYR A 124 -5.30 -1.93 -9.10
CA TYR A 124 -6.21 -2.27 -8.01
C TYR A 124 -7.64 -2.16 -8.51
N VAL A 125 -8.46 -3.16 -8.17
CA VAL A 125 -9.90 -3.17 -8.41
C VAL A 125 -10.62 -3.38 -7.09
N ILE A 126 -11.49 -2.44 -6.73
CA ILE A 126 -12.37 -2.53 -5.58
C ILE A 126 -13.80 -2.65 -6.09
N GLU A 127 -14.50 -3.70 -5.69
CA GLU A 127 -15.87 -4.00 -6.15
C GLU A 127 -16.78 -4.32 -4.97
N LYS A 128 -17.97 -3.71 -4.95
CA LYS A 128 -19.06 -4.05 -4.05
C LYS A 128 -19.93 -5.09 -4.76
N GLN A 129 -20.21 -6.20 -4.08
CA GLN A 129 -21.10 -7.22 -4.63
C GLN A 129 -22.55 -6.72 -4.61
N PRO A 130 -23.33 -6.92 -5.70
CA PRO A 130 -24.62 -6.26 -5.90
C PRO A 130 -25.70 -6.62 -4.87
N ASN A 131 -25.58 -7.76 -4.19
CA ASN A 131 -26.62 -8.30 -3.32
C ASN A 131 -26.15 -8.61 -1.88
N ALA A 132 -24.98 -8.10 -1.49
CA ALA A 132 -24.45 -8.34 -0.15
C ALA A 132 -23.64 -7.14 0.34
N ASP A 133 -23.51 -7.00 1.65
CA ASP A 133 -22.51 -6.13 2.27
C ASP A 133 -21.14 -6.84 2.17
N ILE A 134 -20.72 -7.14 0.93
CA ILE A 134 -19.43 -7.76 0.59
C ILE A 134 -18.70 -6.81 -0.35
N PHE A 135 -17.42 -6.57 -0.08
CA PHE A 135 -16.54 -5.89 -1.01
C PHE A 135 -15.21 -6.63 -1.15
N THR A 136 -14.67 -6.60 -2.36
CA THR A 136 -13.43 -7.26 -2.72
C THR A 136 -12.43 -6.24 -3.23
N VAL A 137 -11.20 -6.33 -2.76
CA VAL A 137 -10.04 -5.57 -3.26
C VAL A 137 -9.10 -6.56 -3.91
N THR A 138 -8.81 -6.38 -5.20
CA THR A 138 -7.86 -7.21 -5.93
C THR A 138 -6.72 -6.35 -6.45
N ALA A 139 -5.48 -6.73 -6.10
CA ALA A 139 -4.26 -6.15 -6.65
C ALA A 139 -3.59 -7.16 -7.58
N THR A 140 -3.17 -6.75 -8.77
CA THR A 140 -2.43 -7.63 -9.69
C THR A 140 -0.97 -7.22 -9.76
N LEU A 141 -0.12 -8.01 -9.12
CA LEU A 141 1.32 -7.80 -9.15
C LEU A 141 1.89 -8.35 -10.47
N PRO A 142 2.69 -7.54 -11.20
CA PRO A 142 3.46 -8.06 -12.32
C PRO A 142 4.49 -9.08 -11.82
N GLY A 143 4.91 -10.01 -12.68
CA GLY A 143 5.92 -11.01 -12.33
C GLY A 143 7.25 -10.34 -11.96
N ILE A 144 7.60 -10.38 -10.67
CA ILE A 144 8.69 -9.54 -10.11
C ILE A 144 10.09 -10.10 -10.39
N THR A 145 10.23 -11.26 -11.02
CA THR A 145 11.53 -11.88 -11.33
C THR A 145 11.48 -12.68 -12.63
N GLY A 146 11.95 -12.10 -13.73
CA GLY A 146 12.52 -12.81 -14.89
C GLY A 146 11.71 -13.95 -15.54
N GLY A 147 10.38 -13.96 -15.44
CA GLY A 147 9.53 -14.98 -16.10
C GLY A 147 8.32 -15.50 -15.32
N GLY A 148 8.06 -15.02 -14.10
CA GLY A 148 6.89 -15.45 -13.30
C GLY A 148 5.54 -14.97 -13.84
N SER A 149 4.52 -15.82 -13.74
CA SER A 149 3.11 -15.44 -13.97
C SER A 149 2.69 -14.28 -13.07
N GLN A 150 1.78 -13.43 -13.56
CA GLN A 150 1.15 -12.39 -12.73
C GLN A 150 0.55 -13.01 -11.47
N THR A 151 0.64 -12.30 -10.35
CA THR A 151 0.04 -12.74 -9.09
C THR A 151 -1.11 -11.82 -8.72
N ALA A 152 -2.29 -12.39 -8.53
CA ALA A 152 -3.42 -11.67 -7.99
C ALA A 152 -3.45 -11.84 -6.47
N ILE A 153 -3.47 -10.73 -5.73
CA ILE A 153 -3.75 -10.69 -4.30
C ILE A 153 -5.19 -10.21 -4.12
N ARG A 154 -6.00 -10.95 -3.37
CA ARG A 154 -7.40 -10.64 -3.11
C ARG A 154 -7.66 -10.52 -1.62
N HIS A 155 -8.26 -9.40 -1.23
CA HIS A 155 -8.86 -9.18 0.07
C HIS A 155 -10.38 -9.16 -0.11
N GLU A 156 -11.10 -9.92 0.69
CA GLU A 156 -12.56 -9.94 0.70
C GLU A 156 -13.06 -9.63 2.11
N PHE A 157 -14.03 -8.73 2.17
CA PHE A 157 -14.62 -8.27 3.41
C PHE A 157 -16.11 -8.49 3.36
N THR A 158 -16.64 -9.25 4.32
CA THR A 158 -18.03 -9.65 4.39
C THR A 158 -18.64 -9.19 5.70
N ARG A 159 -19.71 -8.40 5.65
CA ARG A 159 -20.41 -7.96 6.86
C ARG A 159 -21.26 -9.10 7.40
N LEU A 160 -20.98 -9.46 8.65
CA LEU A 160 -21.71 -10.49 9.39
C LEU A 160 -22.92 -9.92 10.15
N GLY A 161 -22.96 -8.62 10.38
CA GLY A 161 -24.09 -7.96 11.04
C GLY A 161 -23.71 -6.69 11.80
N ALA A 162 -24.59 -6.23 12.68
CA ALA A 162 -24.24 -5.18 13.64
C ALA A 162 -23.30 -5.72 14.72
N CYS A 163 -22.46 -4.86 15.29
CA CYS A 163 -21.70 -5.21 16.48
C CYS A 163 -22.63 -5.31 17.68
N THR A 164 -22.66 -6.46 18.31
CA THR A 164 -23.23 -6.63 19.66
C THR A 164 -22.19 -6.15 20.66
N ARG A 165 -22.32 -4.90 21.12
CA ARG A 165 -21.67 -4.44 22.35
C ARG A 165 -22.73 -4.29 23.43
#